data_AF-A0A392S2L9-F1
#
_entry.id   AF-A0A392S2L9-F1
#
_cell.length_a   1.000
_cell.length_b   1.000
_cell.length_c   1.000
_cell.angle_alpha   90.00
_cell.angle_beta   90.00
_cell.angle_gamma   90.00
#
_symmetry.space_group_name_H-M   'P 1'
#
loop_
_entity.id
_entity.type
_entity.pdbx_description
1 polymer ?
#
loop_
_entity_poly.entity_id
_entity_poly.type
_entity_poly.pdbx_seq_one_letter_code
_entity_poly.pdbx_strand_id
1 'polypeptide(L)'
;RIGKVAYRIALPPVLSQIHDVFHVSQLRKYIPDPSHVITPDDIQLRENLSFEVPPVKITDRKMKQLRTKEIPLVKVIWNEATGDATWELE
;
A
#
# COMPACT_ATOMS: atom_id res chain seq x y z
N ARG A 1 -30.77 10.25 -5.39
CA ARG A 1 -30.85 9.46 -6.65
C ARG A 1 -29.71 9.94 -7.55
N ILE A 2 -28.74 9.08 -7.88
CA ILE A 2 -27.60 9.44 -8.73
C ILE A 2 -28.14 9.65 -10.16
N GLY A 3 -28.01 10.87 -10.70
CA GLY A 3 -28.40 11.15 -12.08
C GLY A 3 -27.42 10.51 -13.07
N LYS A 4 -27.81 10.36 -14.34
CA LYS A 4 -26.99 9.73 -15.40
C LYS A 4 -25.56 10.32 -15.56
N VAL A 5 -25.33 11.52 -15.02
CA VAL A 5 -24.10 12.32 -15.17
C VAL A 5 -23.39 12.54 -13.81
N ALA A 6 -23.81 11.84 -12.77
CA ALA A 6 -23.18 11.86 -11.45
C ALA A 6 -22.47 10.53 -11.17
N TYR A 7 -21.25 10.60 -10.65
CA TYR A 7 -20.43 9.46 -10.28
C TYR A 7 -20.13 9.51 -8.80
N ARG A 8 -20.15 8.33 -8.15
CA ARG A 8 -19.71 8.18 -6.77
C ARG A 8 -18.26 7.69 -6.78
N ILE A 9 -17.38 8.38 -6.05
CA ILE A 9 -15.94 8.10 -5.98
C ILE A 9 -15.61 7.67 -4.55
N ALA A 10 -14.80 6.62 -4.40
CA ALA A 10 -14.29 6.23 -3.08
C ALA A 10 -13.25 7.26 -2.62
N LEU A 11 -13.61 8.12 -1.66
CA LEU A 11 -12.72 9.13 -1.10
C LEU A 11 -11.88 8.54 0.04
N PRO A 12 -10.59 8.93 0.17
CA PRO A 12 -9.77 8.55 1.31
C PRO A 12 -10.33 9.17 2.62
N PRO A 13 -10.04 8.59 3.79
CA PRO A 13 -10.60 9.04 5.08
C PRO A 13 -10.35 10.51 5.40
N VAL A 14 -9.22 11.06 4.96
CA VAL A 14 -8.87 12.49 5.07
C VAL A 14 -9.89 13.41 4.40
N LEU A 15 -10.56 12.93 3.34
CA LEU A 15 -11.57 13.68 2.59
C LEU A 15 -13.01 13.25 2.94
N SER A 16 -13.21 12.59 4.07
CA SER A 16 -14.52 12.09 4.52
C SER A 16 -15.59 13.18 4.70
N GLN A 17 -15.18 14.43 4.89
CA GLN A 17 -16.10 15.58 4.98
C GLN A 17 -16.63 16.05 3.62
N ILE A 18 -16.05 15.58 2.51
CA ILE A 18 -16.46 15.93 1.15
C ILE A 18 -17.51 14.93 0.66
N HIS A 19 -18.51 15.43 -0.06
CA HIS A 19 -19.48 14.56 -0.72
C HIS A 19 -18.79 13.69 -1.78
N ASP A 20 -19.00 12.39 -1.69
CA ASP A 20 -18.40 11.39 -2.57
C ASP A 20 -19.08 11.31 -3.95
N VAL A 21 -20.11 12.12 -4.21
CA VAL A 21 -20.84 12.17 -5.48
C VAL A 21 -20.48 13.44 -6.25
N PHE A 22 -19.88 13.25 -7.43
CA PHE A 22 -19.42 14.33 -8.31
C PHE A 22 -20.15 14.28 -9.65
N HIS A 23 -20.49 15.44 -10.20
CA HIS A 23 -20.98 15.56 -11.57
C HIS A 23 -19.80 15.52 -12.56
N VAL A 24 -19.97 14.91 -13.74
CA VAL A 24 -18.89 14.78 -14.76
C VAL A 24 -18.25 16.13 -15.11
N SER A 25 -19.02 17.22 -15.12
CA SER A 25 -18.48 18.57 -15.39
C SER A 25 -17.56 19.11 -14.30
N GLN A 26 -17.70 18.66 -13.05
CA GLN A 26 -16.81 19.03 -11.94
C GLN A 26 -15.45 18.32 -12.08
N LEU A 27 -15.46 17.07 -12.57
CA LEU A 27 -14.22 16.31 -12.82
C LEU A 27 -13.41 16.85 -14.01
N ARG A 28 -14.07 17.51 -14.96
CA ARG A 28 -13.42 18.05 -16.17
C ARG A 28 -12.76 19.42 -15.98
N LYS A 29 -12.99 20.11 -14.85
CA LYS A 29 -12.41 21.44 -14.57
C LYS A 29 -11.07 21.36 -13.82
N TYR A 30 -10.21 20.42 -14.21
CA TYR A 30 -8.87 20.35 -13.66
C TYR A 30 -7.96 21.37 -14.34
N ILE A 31 -7.27 22.19 -13.54
CA ILE A 31 -6.20 23.08 -14.02
C ILE A 31 -4.90 22.32 -13.82
N PRO A 32 -4.15 21.98 -14.89
CA PRO A 32 -2.89 21.27 -14.76
C PRO A 32 -1.90 22.05 -13.90
N ASP A 33 -1.46 21.43 -12.81
CA ASP A 33 -0.38 21.92 -11.95
C ASP A 33 0.69 20.83 -11.87
N PRO A 34 1.97 21.13 -12.17
CA PRO A 34 3.07 20.19 -11.99
C PRO A 34 3.16 19.58 -10.57
N SER A 35 2.70 20.28 -9.54
CA SER A 35 2.67 19.78 -8.15
C SER A 35 1.62 18.69 -7.91
N HIS A 36 0.60 18.60 -8.76
CA HIS A 36 -0.42 17.55 -8.69
C HIS A 36 -0.04 16.29 -9.48
N VAL A 37 1.10 16.31 -10.18
CA VAL A 37 1.60 15.13 -10.89
C VAL A 37 2.13 14.13 -9.87
N ILE A 38 1.40 13.03 -9.70
CA ILE A 38 1.87 11.90 -8.91
C ILE A 38 3.00 11.25 -9.73
N THR A 39 4.21 11.29 -9.21
CA THR A 39 5.32 10.50 -9.76
C THR A 39 4.98 9.04 -9.59
N PRO A 40 4.87 8.25 -10.68
CA PRO A 40 4.67 6.82 -10.54
C PRO A 40 5.89 6.23 -9.82
N ASP A 41 5.64 5.33 -8.88
CA ASP A 41 6.71 4.56 -8.28
C ASP A 41 7.31 3.65 -9.36
N ASP A 42 8.64 3.60 -9.42
CA ASP A 42 9.38 2.78 -10.38
C ASP A 42 9.39 1.33 -9.88
N ILE A 43 8.25 0.65 -10.00
CA ILE A 43 8.05 -0.72 -9.52
C ILE A 43 8.37 -1.69 -10.66
N GLN A 44 9.41 -2.50 -10.47
CA GLN A 44 9.73 -3.59 -11.38
C GLN A 44 8.77 -4.76 -11.16
N LEU A 45 7.75 -4.85 -12.01
CA LEU A 45 6.82 -5.96 -12.04
C LEU A 45 7.42 -7.13 -12.83
N ARG A 46 7.29 -8.32 -12.27
CA ARG A 46 7.55 -9.59 -12.97
C ARG A 46 6.40 -9.90 -13.93
N GLU A 47 6.60 -10.84 -14.86
CA GLU A 47 5.60 -11.23 -15.87
C GLU A 47 4.25 -11.69 -15.26
N ASN A 48 4.29 -12.19 -14.02
CA ASN A 48 3.11 -12.62 -13.26
C ASN A 48 2.46 -11.49 -12.43
N LEU A 49 2.79 -10.23 -12.70
CA LEU A 49 2.32 -9.04 -11.96
C LEU A 49 2.71 -9.02 -10.47
N SER A 50 3.70 -9.82 -10.06
CA SER A 50 4.28 -9.71 -8.72
C SER A 50 5.44 -8.73 -8.70
N PHE A 51 5.67 -8.09 -7.56
CA PHE A 51 6.84 -7.25 -7.28
C PHE A 51 7.50 -7.73 -6.00
N GLU A 52 8.82 -7.55 -5.89
CA GLU A 52 9.54 -7.82 -4.66
C GLU A 52 9.52 -6.58 -3.77
N VAL A 53 9.11 -6.76 -2.51
CA VAL A 53 9.16 -5.72 -1.49
C VAL A 53 10.47 -5.87 -0.72
N PRO A 54 11.38 -4.89 -0.72
CA PRO A 54 12.57 -4.97 0.11
C PRO A 54 12.19 -4.89 1.59
N PRO A 55 12.84 -5.67 2.47
CA PRO A 55 12.58 -5.59 3.90
C PRO A 55 13.02 -4.23 4.44
N VAL A 56 12.21 -3.62 5.30
CA VAL A 56 12.53 -2.32 5.92
C VAL A 56 13.58 -2.50 7.00
N LYS A 57 13.36 -3.44 7.92
CA LYS A 57 14.29 -3.74 9.03
C LYS A 57 14.04 -5.09 9.67
N ILE A 58 15.08 -5.62 10.31
CA ILE A 58 14.95 -6.74 11.25
C ILE A 58 14.74 -6.16 12.65
N THR A 59 13.67 -6.55 13.31
CA THR A 59 13.29 -6.01 14.64
C THR A 59 13.63 -6.95 15.79
N ASP A 60 13.66 -8.26 15.55
CA ASP A 60 13.84 -9.25 16.63
C ASP A 60 14.52 -10.52 16.12
N ARG A 61 15.10 -11.29 17.04
CA ARG A 61 15.70 -12.61 16.79
C ARG A 61 15.19 -13.61 17.81
N LYS A 62 14.88 -14.82 17.37
CA LYS A 62 14.38 -15.90 18.24
C LYS A 62 14.98 -17.24 17.84
N MET A 63 15.38 -18.04 18.83
CA MET A 63 15.66 -19.45 18.63
C MET A 63 14.39 -20.28 18.76
N LYS A 64 14.04 -21.02 17.70
CA LYS A 64 12.96 -22.00 17.72
C LYS A 64 13.54 -23.38 17.99
N GLN A 65 13.26 -23.92 19.15
CA GLN A 65 13.61 -25.31 19.48
C GLN A 65 12.60 -26.26 18.82
N LEU A 66 13.11 -27.15 17.98
CA LEU A 66 12.41 -28.33 17.49
C LEU A 66 12.88 -29.57 18.27
N ARG A 67 12.20 -30.69 18.06
CA ARG A 67 12.50 -31.96 18.76
C ARG A 67 13.95 -32.45 18.60
N THR A 68 14.63 -32.06 17.52
CA THR A 68 15.97 -32.57 17.17
C THR A 68 16.98 -31.44 16.92
N LYS A 69 16.53 -30.20 16.69
CA LYS A 69 17.38 -29.10 16.23
C LYS A 69 16.87 -27.77 16.77
N GLU A 70 17.78 -26.82 16.89
CA GLU A 70 17.45 -25.41 17.11
C GLU A 70 17.61 -24.64 15.80
N ILE A 71 16.67 -23.74 15.54
CA ILE A 71 16.65 -22.95 14.31
C ILE A 71 16.57 -21.46 14.68
N PRO A 72 17.53 -20.63 14.22
CA PRO A 72 17.44 -19.19 14.38
C PRO A 72 16.38 -18.60 13.43
N LEU A 73 15.57 -17.70 13.96
CA LEU A 73 14.57 -16.94 13.23
C LEU A 73 14.79 -15.44 13.45
N VAL A 74 14.57 -14.66 12.39
CA VAL A 74 14.60 -13.19 12.42
C VAL A 74 13.21 -12.65 12.10
N LYS A 75 12.79 -11.62 12.83
CA LYS A 75 11.53 -10.92 12.57
C LYS A 75 11.79 -9.79 11.59
N VAL A 76 11.29 -9.95 10.37
CA VAL A 76 11.43 -8.98 9.28
C VAL A 76 10.17 -8.12 9.20
N ILE A 77 10.35 -6.80 9.16
CA ILE A 77 9.28 -5.83 8.92
C ILE A 77 9.29 -5.46 7.44
N TRP A 78 8.15 -5.62 6.79
CA TRP A 78 7.96 -5.28 5.37
C TRP A 78 7.33 -3.90 5.17
N ASN A 79 6.52 -3.45 6.14
CA ASN A 79 5.90 -2.13 6.11
C ASN A 79 5.69 -1.61 7.54
N GLU A 80 6.30 -0.47 7.86
CA GLU A 80 6.19 0.14 9.20
C GLU A 80 4.83 0.79 9.47
N ALA A 81 4.13 1.26 8.43
CA ALA A 81 2.84 1.93 8.56
C ALA A 81 1.70 0.94 8.85
N THR A 82 1.76 -0.26 8.25
CA THR A 82 0.78 -1.33 8.49
C THR A 82 1.19 -2.27 9.62
N GLY A 83 2.49 -2.33 9.94
CA GLY A 83 3.05 -3.28 10.89
C GLY A 83 3.21 -4.69 10.31
N ASP A 84 3.20 -4.83 8.97
CA ASP A 84 3.35 -6.12 8.30
C ASP A 84 4.72 -6.72 8.60
N ALA A 85 4.71 -7.93 9.16
CA ALA A 85 5.91 -8.61 9.63
C ALA A 85 5.82 -10.13 9.45
N THR A 86 6.94 -10.77 9.11
CA THR A 86 7.09 -12.23 9.07
C THR A 86 8.30 -12.69 9.87
N TRP A 87 8.31 -13.98 10.26
CA TRP A 87 9.47 -14.63 10.87
C TRP A 87 10.17 -15.48 9.82
N GLU A 88 11.36 -15.06 9.41
CA GLU A 88 12.19 -15.74 8.42
C GLU A 88 13.34 -16.49 9.08
N LEU A 89 13.91 -17.47 8.38
CA LEU A 89 15.13 -18.15 8.82
C LEU A 89 16.32 -17.20 8.68
N GLU A 90 17.22 -17.20 9.66
CA GLU A 90 18.51 -16.47 9.56
C GLU A 90 19.47 -17.15 8.58
#